data_AF-A0A353LJG9-F1
#
_entry.id   AF-A0A353LJG9-F1
#
_cell.length_a   1.000
_cell.length_b   1.000
_cell.length_c   1.000
_cell.angle_alpha   90.00
_cell.angle_beta   90.00
_cell.angle_gamma   90.00
#
_symmetry.space_group_name_H-M   'P 1'
#
loop_
_entity.id
_entity.type
_entity.pdbx_description
1 polymer ?
#
loop_
_entity_poly.entity_id
_entity_poly.type
_entity_poly.pdbx_seq_one_letter_code
_entity_poly.pdbx_strand_id
1 'polypeptide(L)'
;MLHEFNLFNGSLQEINPSKKLITTLNAHSFNTLHKDIYFREALKSSDMLLPDGVSIVWALRLLIGEKLKKIAGADLFRYEMDRIHSTKGKCFFLGSSEKTLNLIRERAAKEYPYVEVYSYSPPYKPEFSDEESQRMVDAVNEIEPDVLFIGMTAPKQEKWAFKYYPQ
;
A
#
# COMPACT_ATOMS: atom_id res chain seq x y z
N MET A 1 13.07 -14.45 12.06
CA MET A 1 13.08 -13.00 12.38
C MET A 1 12.82 -12.13 11.16
N LEU A 2 13.73 -12.05 10.18
CA LEU A 2 13.50 -11.37 8.88
C LEU A 2 13.36 -12.37 7.72
N HIS A 3 14.04 -13.52 7.82
CA HIS A 3 13.88 -14.69 6.95
C HIS A 3 12.48 -15.34 6.97
N GLU A 4 11.62 -14.96 7.92
CA GLU A 4 10.23 -15.43 7.98
C GLU A 4 9.33 -14.68 7.00
N PHE A 5 9.82 -13.59 6.41
CA PHE A 5 9.10 -12.76 5.46
C PHE A 5 9.63 -13.04 4.06
N ASN A 6 8.72 -13.35 3.14
CA ASN A 6 9.07 -13.49 1.74
C ASN A 6 9.06 -12.10 1.09
N LEU A 7 10.23 -11.46 1.06
CA LEU A 7 10.37 -10.12 0.51
C LEU A 7 10.49 -10.18 -1.00
N PHE A 8 9.73 -9.32 -1.67
CA PHE A 8 9.76 -9.26 -3.12
C PHE A 8 11.13 -8.74 -3.60
N ASN A 9 11.74 -9.51 -4.51
CA ASN A 9 13.04 -9.22 -5.10
C ASN A 9 13.00 -9.09 -6.64
N GLY A 10 11.80 -9.05 -7.22
CA GLY A 10 11.62 -8.90 -8.66
C GLY A 10 11.66 -7.44 -9.12
N SER A 11 11.48 -7.23 -10.41
CA SER A 11 11.20 -5.91 -10.99
C SER A 11 9.72 -5.55 -10.87
N LEU A 12 9.38 -4.26 -10.92
CA LEU A 12 7.99 -3.81 -10.94
C LEU A 12 7.21 -4.37 -12.14
N GLN A 13 7.90 -4.69 -13.25
CA GLN A 13 7.29 -5.32 -14.44
C GLN A 13 6.78 -6.75 -14.19
N GLU A 14 7.26 -7.42 -13.14
CA GLU A 14 6.80 -8.77 -12.78
C GLU A 14 5.51 -8.76 -11.94
N ILE A 15 5.03 -7.57 -11.55
CA ILE A 15 3.74 -7.42 -10.88
C ILE A 15 2.64 -7.65 -11.92
N ASN A 16 2.01 -8.82 -11.86
CA ASN A 16 0.88 -9.13 -12.75
C ASN A 16 -0.36 -8.28 -12.38
N PRO A 17 -1.29 -8.07 -13.32
CA PRO A 17 -2.46 -7.22 -13.10
C PRO A 17 -3.63 -7.88 -12.34
N SER A 18 -3.41 -9.00 -11.62
CA SER A 18 -4.47 -9.56 -10.75
C SER A 18 -4.57 -8.77 -9.44
N LYS A 19 -5.73 -8.84 -8.75
CA LYS A 19 -5.89 -8.25 -7.39
C LYS A 19 -4.73 -8.74 -6.50
N LYS A 20 -3.93 -7.80 -5.99
CA LYS A 20 -2.77 -8.05 -5.13
C LYS A 20 -2.74 -7.06 -3.97
N LEU A 21 -2.52 -7.56 -2.76
CA LEU A 21 -2.22 -6.75 -1.60
C LEU A 21 -0.70 -6.55 -1.50
N ILE A 22 -0.25 -5.32 -1.77
CA ILE A 22 1.16 -4.94 -1.67
C ILE A 22 1.38 -4.12 -0.41
N THR A 23 2.30 -4.55 0.45
CA THR A 23 2.69 -3.81 1.66
C THR A 23 4.18 -3.54 1.67
N THR A 24 4.63 -2.62 2.54
CA THR A 24 6.06 -2.26 2.64
C THR A 24 6.61 -2.59 4.03
N LEU A 25 7.80 -3.16 4.05
CA LEU A 25 8.56 -3.40 5.27
C LEU A 25 9.70 -2.40 5.35
N ASN A 26 9.62 -1.48 6.32
CA ASN A 26 10.70 -0.57 6.70
C ASN A 26 11.17 -0.84 8.15
N ALA A 27 12.18 -0.12 8.62
CA ALA A 27 12.72 -0.32 9.97
C ALA A 27 11.70 -0.06 11.09
N HIS A 28 10.78 0.89 10.91
CA HIS A 28 9.72 1.14 11.88
C HIS A 28 8.75 -0.05 11.91
N SER A 29 8.28 -0.52 10.74
CA SER A 29 7.44 -1.72 10.63
C SER A 29 8.10 -2.94 11.26
N PHE A 30 9.41 -3.12 11.03
CA PHE A 30 10.18 -4.22 11.60
C PHE A 30 10.25 -4.18 13.13
N ASN A 31 10.37 -2.99 13.73
CA ASN A 31 10.33 -2.88 15.20
C ASN A 31 8.92 -3.09 15.75
N THR A 32 7.90 -2.63 15.04
CA THR A 32 6.49 -2.72 15.47
C THR A 32 5.97 -4.16 15.44
N LEU A 33 6.34 -4.98 14.43
CA LEU A 33 5.90 -6.38 14.31
C LEU A 33 6.40 -7.31 15.42
N HIS A 34 7.36 -6.86 16.25
CA HIS A 34 7.79 -7.60 17.44
C HIS A 34 6.85 -7.40 18.63
N LYS A 35 6.10 -6.30 18.64
CA LYS A 35 5.19 -5.92 19.72
C LYS A 35 3.73 -6.17 19.35
N ASP A 36 3.45 -6.41 18.07
CA ASP A 36 2.11 -6.47 17.52
C ASP A 36 1.94 -7.70 16.61
N ILE A 37 1.37 -8.76 17.17
CA ILE A 37 1.18 -10.03 16.46
C ILE A 37 0.21 -9.84 15.29
N TYR A 38 -0.85 -9.06 15.46
CA TYR A 38 -1.83 -8.84 14.40
C TYR A 38 -1.22 -8.08 13.20
N PHE A 39 -0.36 -7.10 13.46
CA PHE A 39 0.41 -6.42 12.41
C PHE A 39 1.39 -7.37 11.70
N ARG A 40 2.06 -8.26 12.45
CA ARG A 40 2.94 -9.28 11.87
C ARG A 40 2.18 -10.18 10.89
N GLU A 41 1.01 -10.67 11.27
CA GLU A 41 0.19 -11.52 10.41
C GLU A 41 -0.32 -10.78 9.17
N ALA A 42 -0.70 -9.50 9.33
CA ALA A 42 -1.08 -8.64 8.21
C ALA A 42 0.05 -8.49 7.16
N LEU A 43 1.29 -8.28 7.61
CA LEU A 43 2.45 -8.21 6.71
C LEU A 43 2.75 -9.56 6.04
N LYS A 44 2.70 -10.67 6.80
CA LYS A 44 2.95 -12.02 6.26
C LYS A 44 1.92 -12.47 5.23
N SER A 45 0.68 -12.00 5.37
CA SER A 45 -0.43 -12.39 4.51
C SER A 45 -0.57 -11.53 3.25
N SER A 46 0.27 -10.51 3.08
CA SER A 46 0.29 -9.72 1.84
C SER A 46 0.82 -10.56 0.67
N ASP A 47 0.23 -10.37 -0.51
CA ASP A 47 0.69 -11.05 -1.73
C ASP A 47 2.12 -10.66 -2.09
N MET A 48 2.51 -9.44 -1.74
CA MET A 48 3.85 -8.89 -1.97
C MET A 48 4.27 -7.97 -0.82
N LEU A 49 5.39 -8.29 -0.19
CA LEU A 49 6.01 -7.44 0.82
C LEU A 49 7.29 -6.81 0.26
N LEU A 50 7.24 -5.50 0.00
CA LEU A 50 8.35 -4.76 -0.58
C LEU A 50 9.33 -4.28 0.51
N PRO A 51 10.65 -4.47 0.34
CA PRO A 51 11.63 -3.86 1.23
C PRO A 51 11.72 -2.36 0.96
N ASP A 52 11.16 -1.55 1.88
CA ASP A 52 11.26 -0.09 1.81
C ASP A 52 12.29 0.45 2.80
N GLY A 53 13.18 1.30 2.29
CA GLY A 53 14.27 1.88 3.07
C GLY A 53 15.59 1.10 3.00
N VAL A 54 16.68 1.85 3.09
CA VAL A 54 18.06 1.35 2.95
C VAL A 54 18.44 0.38 4.08
N SER A 55 17.89 0.58 5.28
CA SER A 55 18.17 -0.22 6.48
C SER A 55 17.73 -1.67 6.34
N ILE A 56 16.55 -1.93 5.76
CA ILE A 56 16.04 -3.29 5.53
C ILE A 56 16.89 -4.01 4.48
N VAL A 57 17.22 -3.34 3.38
CA VAL A 57 18.09 -3.89 2.33
C VAL A 57 19.47 -4.27 2.88
N TRP A 58 20.05 -3.43 3.74
CA TRP A 58 21.34 -3.71 4.37
C TRP A 58 21.28 -4.87 5.36
N ALA A 59 20.24 -4.92 6.20
CA ALA A 59 20.02 -6.03 7.12
C ALA A 59 19.92 -7.37 6.38
N LEU A 60 19.21 -7.40 5.25
CA LEU A 60 19.08 -8.60 4.41
C LEU A 60 20.41 -9.01 3.79
N ARG A 61 21.16 -8.07 3.23
CA ARG A 61 22.50 -8.36 2.70
C ARG A 61 23.43 -8.97 3.76
N LEU A 62 23.37 -8.48 5.00
CA LEU A 62 24.20 -8.98 6.09
C LEU A 62 23.72 -10.31 6.67
N LEU A 63 22.40 -10.54 6.76
CA LEU A 63 21.82 -11.70 7.43
C LEU A 63 21.65 -12.92 6.51
N ILE A 64 21.33 -12.70 5.24
CA ILE A 64 21.02 -13.79 4.29
C ILE A 64 21.92 -13.76 3.04
N GLY A 65 22.82 -12.79 2.92
CA GLY A 65 23.73 -12.67 1.77
C GLY A 65 23.06 -12.23 0.46
N GLU A 66 21.74 -11.97 0.47
CA GLU A 66 21.00 -11.58 -0.71
C GLU A 66 21.18 -10.10 -1.06
N LYS A 67 21.37 -9.82 -2.35
CA LYS A 67 21.34 -8.46 -2.89
C LYS A 67 19.91 -8.15 -3.34
N LEU A 68 19.13 -7.55 -2.46
CA LEU A 68 17.81 -7.05 -2.82
C LEU A 68 17.91 -5.66 -3.43
N LYS A 69 17.12 -5.41 -4.47
CA LYS A 69 16.95 -4.06 -5.01
C LYS A 69 15.91 -3.34 -4.15
N LYS A 70 16.25 -2.15 -3.63
CA LYS A 70 15.27 -1.27 -2.99
C LYS A 70 14.20 -0.91 -4.01
N ILE A 71 12.93 -1.14 -3.67
CA ILE A 71 11.78 -0.59 -4.39
C ILE A 71 11.15 0.43 -3.46
N ALA A 72 11.32 1.73 -3.75
CA ALA A 72 10.68 2.74 -2.93
C ALA A 72 9.17 2.72 -3.19
N GLY A 73 8.36 3.01 -2.16
CA GLY A 73 6.91 3.16 -2.35
C GLY A 73 6.55 4.21 -3.41
N ALA A 74 7.39 5.24 -3.57
CA ALA A 74 7.25 6.25 -4.62
C ALA A 74 7.48 5.70 -6.04
N ASP A 75 8.36 4.71 -6.21
CA ASP A 75 8.60 4.07 -7.50
C ASP A 75 7.40 3.20 -7.90
N LEU A 76 6.85 2.43 -6.95
CA LEU A 76 5.61 1.68 -7.16
C LEU A 76 4.43 2.59 -7.49
N PHE A 77 4.28 3.70 -6.75
CA PHE A 77 3.23 4.67 -7.02
C PHE A 77 3.27 5.19 -8.46
N ARG A 78 4.46 5.64 -8.93
CA ARG A 78 4.63 6.13 -10.30
C ARG A 78 4.35 5.05 -11.32
N TYR A 79 4.90 3.85 -11.11
CA TYR A 79 4.71 2.71 -12.00
C TYR A 79 3.24 2.36 -12.20
N GLU A 80 2.46 2.28 -11.11
CA GLU A 80 1.03 2.00 -11.19
C GLU A 80 0.24 3.16 -11.82
N MET A 81 0.58 4.41 -11.48
CA MET A 81 -0.05 5.59 -12.10
C MET A 81 0.21 5.66 -13.61
N ASP A 82 1.44 5.40 -14.08
CA ASP A 82 1.78 5.35 -15.50
C ASP A 82 1.01 4.23 -16.23
N ARG A 83 0.88 3.06 -15.57
CA ARG A 83 0.12 1.92 -16.10
C ARG A 83 -1.35 2.28 -16.31
N ILE A 84 -2.03 2.76 -15.27
CA ILE A 84 -3.45 3.09 -15.37
C ILE A 84 -3.69 4.33 -16.24
N HIS A 85 -2.74 5.26 -16.31
CA HIS A 85 -2.83 6.38 -17.23
C HIS A 85 -2.86 5.91 -18.69
N SER A 86 -2.01 4.94 -19.04
CA SER A 86 -1.95 4.36 -20.38
C SER A 86 -3.21 3.59 -20.76
N THR A 87 -3.91 3.02 -19.78
CA THR A 87 -5.15 2.25 -19.99
C THR A 87 -6.43 3.05 -19.71
N LYS A 88 -6.32 4.34 -19.35
CA LYS A 88 -7.44 5.19 -18.90
C LYS A 88 -8.22 4.59 -17.72
N GLY A 89 -7.49 4.02 -16.78
CA GLY A 89 -8.03 3.34 -15.60
C GLY A 89 -8.40 4.28 -14.46
N LYS A 90 -8.89 3.66 -13.39
CA LYS A 90 -9.37 4.32 -12.17
C LYS A 90 -8.38 4.14 -11.02
N CYS A 91 -8.13 5.23 -10.31
CA CYS A 91 -7.33 5.26 -9.09
C CYS A 91 -8.21 5.66 -7.91
N PHE A 92 -8.05 5.00 -6.76
CA PHE A 92 -8.71 5.38 -5.52
C PHE A 92 -7.70 5.70 -4.42
N PHE A 93 -7.85 6.85 -3.76
CA PHE A 93 -7.06 7.23 -2.60
C PHE A 93 -7.88 7.15 -1.32
N LEU A 94 -7.55 6.21 -0.44
CA LEU A 94 -8.21 6.03 0.85
C LEU A 94 -7.30 6.50 1.98
N GLY A 95 -7.77 7.44 2.81
CA GLY A 95 -7.00 7.95 3.96
C GLY A 95 -6.74 9.44 3.90
N SER A 96 -5.73 9.88 4.65
CA SER A 96 -5.37 11.31 4.80
C SER A 96 -6.55 12.21 5.21
N SER A 97 -6.44 13.51 4.95
CA SER A 97 -7.52 14.50 5.11
C SER A 97 -8.07 14.93 3.75
N GLU A 98 -9.32 15.39 3.71
CA GLU A 98 -9.96 15.96 2.51
C GLU A 98 -9.08 17.04 1.84
N LYS A 99 -8.42 17.89 2.62
CA LYS A 99 -7.50 18.91 2.10
C LYS A 99 -6.36 18.27 1.30
N THR A 100 -5.75 17.21 1.81
CA THR A 100 -4.65 16.51 1.13
C THR A 100 -5.15 15.74 -0.10
N LEU A 101 -6.31 15.08 0.01
CA LEU A 101 -6.92 14.36 -1.11
C LEU A 101 -7.28 15.32 -2.27
N ASN A 102 -7.76 16.53 -1.96
CA ASN A 102 -7.98 17.58 -2.95
C ASN A 102 -6.69 17.94 -3.70
N LEU A 103 -5.58 18.16 -2.98
CA LEU A 103 -4.29 18.44 -3.60
C LEU A 103 -3.79 17.29 -4.47
N ILE A 104 -4.03 16.04 -4.05
CA ILE A 104 -3.71 14.85 -4.84
C ILE A 104 -4.53 14.83 -6.13
N ARG A 105 -5.85 15.07 -6.06
CA ARG A 105 -6.73 15.12 -7.23
C ARG A 105 -6.31 16.22 -8.21
N GLU A 106 -6.07 17.43 -7.73
CA GLU A 106 -5.63 18.56 -8.56
C GLU A 106 -4.30 18.29 -9.27
N ARG A 107 -3.35 17.64 -8.58
CA ARG A 107 -2.06 17.29 -9.14
C ARG A 107 -2.17 16.14 -10.14
N ALA A 108 -2.92 15.10 -9.79
CA ALA A 108 -3.14 13.95 -10.66
C ALA A 108 -3.89 14.33 -11.95
N ALA A 109 -4.84 15.28 -11.89
CA ALA A 109 -5.50 15.79 -13.08
C ALA A 109 -4.54 16.48 -14.08
N LYS A 110 -3.41 17.02 -13.60
CA LYS A 110 -2.38 17.65 -14.43
C LYS A 110 -1.34 16.64 -14.92
N GLU A 111 -0.87 15.76 -14.04
CA GLU A 111 0.21 14.81 -14.33
C GLU A 111 -0.30 13.55 -15.05
N TYR A 112 -1.55 13.14 -14.80
CA TYR A 112 -2.17 11.92 -15.33
C TYR A 112 -3.61 12.20 -15.84
N PRO A 113 -3.80 13.06 -16.87
CA PRO A 113 -5.12 13.54 -17.29
C PRO A 113 -6.12 12.48 -17.80
N TYR A 114 -5.65 11.25 -18.03
CA TYR A 114 -6.50 10.11 -18.43
C TYR A 114 -6.85 9.16 -17.29
N VAL A 115 -6.40 9.44 -16.07
CA VAL A 115 -6.74 8.64 -14.89
C VAL A 115 -7.97 9.23 -14.21
N GLU A 116 -8.98 8.39 -13.97
CA GLU A 116 -10.12 8.76 -13.15
C GLU A 116 -9.74 8.63 -11.67
N VAL A 117 -9.72 9.74 -10.94
CA VAL A 117 -9.24 9.76 -9.55
C VAL A 117 -10.39 9.93 -8.56
N TYR A 118 -10.57 8.91 -7.73
CA TYR A 118 -11.53 8.87 -6.62
C TYR A 118 -10.79 8.91 -5.29
N SER A 119 -11.48 9.33 -4.23
CA SER A 119 -10.87 9.38 -2.91
C SER A 119 -11.88 9.41 -1.78
N TYR A 120 -11.49 8.91 -0.61
CA TYR A 120 -12.28 8.96 0.61
C TYR A 120 -11.41 9.30 1.82
N SER A 121 -11.78 10.35 2.57
CA SER A 121 -11.13 10.72 3.83
C SER A 121 -11.88 10.11 5.01
N PRO A 122 -11.35 9.06 5.65
CA PRO A 122 -11.96 8.55 6.88
C PRO A 122 -11.71 9.48 8.08
N PRO A 123 -12.47 9.35 9.17
CA PRO A 123 -12.24 10.11 10.40
C PRO A 123 -10.82 9.91 10.95
N TYR A 124 -10.20 10.99 11.43
CA TYR A 124 -8.86 10.90 12.02
C TYR A 124 -8.95 10.39 13.46
N LYS A 125 -8.80 9.08 13.64
CA LYS A 125 -8.80 8.44 14.96
C LYS A 125 -7.92 7.19 15.05
N PRO A 126 -7.63 6.68 16.27
CA PRO A 126 -6.78 5.52 16.47
C PRO A 126 -7.33 4.24 15.84
N GLU A 127 -8.64 3.99 16.00
CA GLU A 127 -9.30 2.77 15.53
C GLU A 127 -10.64 3.10 14.87
N PHE A 128 -10.97 2.38 13.80
CA PHE A 128 -12.25 2.49 13.10
C PHE A 128 -13.26 1.49 13.67
N SER A 129 -14.53 1.90 13.74
CA SER A 129 -15.61 0.94 13.97
C SER A 129 -15.80 0.06 12.74
N ASP A 130 -16.55 -1.03 12.91
CA ASP A 130 -16.88 -1.90 11.78
C ASP A 130 -17.75 -1.15 10.76
N GLU A 131 -18.65 -0.26 11.18
CA GLU A 131 -19.49 0.54 10.27
C GLU A 131 -18.67 1.54 9.46
N GLU A 132 -17.69 2.21 10.06
CA GLU A 132 -16.81 3.11 9.32
C GLU A 132 -15.91 2.34 8.35
N SER A 133 -15.44 1.17 8.77
CA SER A 133 -14.66 0.31 7.90
C SER A 133 -15.49 -0.18 6.72
N GLN A 134 -16.75 -0.54 6.96
CA GLN A 134 -17.67 -0.93 5.90
C GLN A 134 -17.91 0.23 4.93
N ARG A 135 -18.12 1.46 5.42
CA ARG A 135 -18.25 2.64 4.54
C ARG A 135 -17.03 2.85 3.64
N MET A 136 -15.82 2.60 4.16
CA MET A 136 -14.60 2.67 3.36
C MET A 136 -14.56 1.56 2.30
N VAL A 137 -14.95 0.32 2.65
CA VAL A 137 -15.05 -0.80 1.70
C VAL A 137 -16.08 -0.51 0.62
N ASP A 138 -17.28 -0.09 1.00
CA ASP A 138 -18.37 0.22 0.08
C ASP A 138 -17.97 1.34 -0.89
N ALA A 139 -17.34 2.41 -0.39
CA ALA A 139 -16.85 3.50 -1.22
C ALA A 139 -15.79 3.06 -2.25
N VAL A 140 -14.92 2.11 -1.89
CA VAL A 140 -13.93 1.55 -2.82
C VAL A 140 -14.62 0.62 -3.83
N ASN A 141 -15.49 -0.27 -3.36
CA ASN A 141 -16.14 -1.29 -4.19
C ASN A 141 -17.17 -0.71 -5.16
N GLU A 142 -17.81 0.41 -4.82
CA GLU A 142 -18.69 1.13 -5.75
C GLU A 142 -17.93 1.64 -6.99
N ILE A 143 -16.66 1.99 -6.83
CA ILE A 143 -15.82 2.52 -7.90
C ILE A 143 -15.16 1.42 -8.73
N GLU A 144 -14.87 0.27 -8.10
CA GLU A 144 -14.06 -0.81 -8.66
C GLU A 144 -12.75 -0.27 -9.28
N PRO A 145 -11.83 0.30 -8.47
CA PRO A 145 -10.62 0.91 -8.99
C PRO A 145 -9.61 -0.12 -9.47
N ASP A 146 -8.84 0.22 -10.51
CA ASP A 146 -7.68 -0.58 -10.96
C ASP A 146 -6.54 -0.55 -9.94
N VAL A 147 -6.44 0.54 -9.16
CA VAL A 147 -5.43 0.73 -8.11
C VAL A 147 -6.05 1.45 -6.91
N LEU A 148 -5.89 0.86 -5.72
CA LEU A 148 -6.22 1.46 -4.44
C LEU A 148 -4.95 1.83 -3.67
N PHE A 149 -4.74 3.12 -3.42
CA PHE A 149 -3.70 3.61 -2.51
C PHE A 149 -4.30 3.89 -1.14
N ILE A 150 -3.79 3.18 -0.13
CA ILE A 150 -4.18 3.36 1.26
C ILE A 150 -3.10 4.21 1.96
N GLY A 151 -3.47 5.42 2.38
CA GLY A 151 -2.58 6.37 3.06
C GLY A 151 -3.03 6.62 4.49
N MET A 152 -2.75 5.67 5.39
CA MET A 152 -2.98 5.83 6.83
C MET A 152 -1.69 5.59 7.62
N THR A 153 -1.65 5.94 8.89
CA THR A 153 -0.49 5.65 9.74
C THR A 153 -0.30 4.15 9.94
N ALA A 154 0.87 3.60 9.60
CA ALA A 154 1.23 2.24 10.03
C ALA A 154 1.16 2.12 11.56
N PRO A 155 0.69 1.00 12.13
CA PRO A 155 0.30 -0.25 11.47
C PRO A 155 -1.15 -0.31 10.98
N LYS A 156 -1.91 0.80 11.06
CA LYS A 156 -3.36 0.82 10.86
C LYS A 156 -3.77 0.41 9.44
N GLN A 157 -3.04 0.89 8.43
CA GLN A 157 -3.37 0.59 7.03
C GLN A 157 -3.17 -0.89 6.68
N GLU A 158 -2.09 -1.52 7.15
CA GLU A 158 -1.81 -2.92 6.85
C GLU A 158 -2.82 -3.83 7.54
N LYS A 159 -3.16 -3.52 8.80
CA LYS A 159 -4.20 -4.23 9.56
C LYS A 159 -5.57 -4.10 8.92
N TRP A 160 -5.95 -2.88 8.52
CA TRP A 160 -7.23 -2.63 7.86
C TRP A 160 -7.29 -3.37 6.51
N ALA A 161 -6.27 -3.22 5.68
CA ALA A 161 -6.20 -3.90 4.40
C ALA A 161 -6.26 -5.42 4.58
N PHE A 162 -5.50 -6.00 5.52
CA PHE A 162 -5.55 -7.42 5.81
C PHE A 162 -6.96 -7.92 6.19
N LYS A 163 -7.69 -7.17 7.03
CA LYS A 163 -9.05 -7.54 7.46
C LYS A 163 -10.07 -7.52 6.32
N TYR A 164 -9.97 -6.55 5.41
CA TYR A 164 -11.00 -6.27 4.40
C TYR A 164 -10.62 -6.68 2.97
N TYR A 165 -9.36 -7.05 2.71
CA TYR A 165 -8.90 -7.50 1.39
C TYR A 165 -9.69 -8.66 0.75
N PRO A 166 -10.25 -9.62 1.52
CA PRO A 166 -11.08 -10.69 0.95
C PRO A 166 -12.43 -10.22 0.37
N GLN A 167 -12.88 -9.00 0.72
CA GLN A 167 -14.14 -8.40 0.26
C GLN A 167 -13.92 -7.63 -1.05
#